data_AF-A0A1Q7U9R4-F1
#
_entry.id   AF-A0A1Q7U9R4-F1
#
_cell.length_a   1.000
_cell.length_b   1.000
_cell.length_c   1.000
_cell.angle_alpha   90.00
_cell.angle_beta   90.00
_cell.angle_gamma   90.00
#
_symmetry.space_group_name_H-M   'P 1'
#
loop_
_entity.id
_entity.type
_entity.pdbx_description
1 polymer ?
#
loop_
_entity_poly.entity_id
_entity_poly.type
_entity_poly.pdbx_seq_one_letter_code
_entity_poly.pdbx_strand_id
1 'polypeptide(L)'
;MLQRLDGTQFGSTEVAKDKAYSAVAFRRPTKAFQDAIEQGGSNLRLLKLSGASPLEGGIPIVVDGKLIGSIGVSGVTSQQDAQIAKAGADSLK
;
A
#
# COMPACT_ATOMS: atom_id res chain seq x y z
N MET A 1 -4.63 -3.90 -12.74
CA MET A 1 -3.52 -4.59 -13.43
C MET A 1 -2.61 -5.22 -12.38
N LEU A 2 -2.03 -6.39 -12.65
CA LEU A 2 -1.07 -7.07 -11.78
C LEU A 2 0.15 -7.45 -12.61
N GLN A 3 1.35 -7.17 -12.11
CA GLN A 3 2.62 -7.55 -12.74
C GLN A 3 3.59 -8.00 -11.64
N ARG A 4 4.27 -9.12 -11.87
CA ARG A 4 5.33 -9.63 -10.99
C ARG A 4 6.58 -9.84 -11.82
N LEU A 5 7.70 -9.29 -11.37
CA LEU A 5 8.99 -9.45 -12.04
C LEU A 5 9.61 -10.82 -11.71
N ASP A 6 10.39 -11.37 -12.63
CA ASP A 6 11.14 -12.61 -12.40
C ASP A 6 12.03 -12.50 -11.17
N GLY A 7 12.17 -13.60 -10.42
CA GLY A 7 12.92 -13.63 -9.17
C GLY A 7 12.23 -12.97 -7.95
N THR A 8 11.08 -12.30 -8.13
CA THR A 8 10.32 -11.75 -7.00
C THR A 8 9.68 -12.86 -6.16
N GLN A 9 9.68 -12.72 -4.82
CA GLN A 9 9.09 -13.71 -3.93
C GLN A 9 7.61 -13.95 -4.29
N PHE A 10 7.18 -15.21 -4.26
CA PHE A 10 5.81 -15.60 -4.63
C PHE A 10 4.74 -14.86 -3.81
N GLY A 11 4.98 -14.71 -2.50
CA GLY A 11 4.05 -14.04 -1.56
C GLY A 11 3.87 -12.54 -1.81
N SER A 12 4.81 -11.89 -2.49
CA SER A 12 4.74 -10.44 -2.79
C SER A 12 3.54 -10.09 -3.67
N THR A 13 3.04 -11.06 -4.44
CA THR A 13 1.82 -10.89 -5.27
C THR A 13 0.61 -10.49 -4.43
N GLU A 14 0.34 -11.25 -3.36
CA GLU A 14 -0.81 -11.01 -2.50
C GLU A 14 -0.56 -9.80 -1.60
N VAL A 15 0.66 -9.62 -1.11
CA VAL A 15 1.02 -8.42 -0.32
C VAL A 15 0.81 -7.13 -1.13
N ALA A 16 1.21 -7.09 -2.40
CA ALA A 16 0.99 -5.94 -3.27
C ALA A 16 -0.50 -5.66 -3.48
N LYS A 17 -1.31 -6.70 -3.69
CA LYS A 17 -2.78 -6.58 -3.81
C LYS A 17 -3.41 -6.05 -2.52
N ASP A 18 -3.01 -6.56 -1.37
CA ASP A 18 -3.52 -6.13 -0.06
C ASP A 18 -3.17 -4.67 0.22
N LYS A 19 -1.93 -4.26 -0.11
CA LYS A 19 -1.52 -2.85 0.00
C LYS A 19 -2.36 -1.94 -0.90
N ALA A 20 -2.57 -2.33 -2.15
CA ALA A 20 -3.41 -1.58 -3.10
C ALA A 20 -4.87 -1.49 -2.61
N TYR A 21 -5.44 -2.62 -2.20
CA TYR A 21 -6.80 -2.70 -1.66
C TYR A 21 -6.97 -1.79 -0.44
N SER A 22 -6.06 -1.91 0.53
CA SER A 22 -6.05 -1.10 1.75
C SER A 22 -6.01 0.39 1.44
N ALA A 23 -5.21 0.80 0.45
CA ALA A 23 -5.10 2.21 0.09
C ALA A 23 -6.42 2.80 -0.45
N VAL A 24 -7.18 2.02 -1.24
CA VAL A 24 -8.52 2.43 -1.73
C VAL A 24 -9.55 2.36 -0.61
N ALA A 25 -9.62 1.25 0.10
CA ALA A 25 -10.64 0.98 1.10
C ALA A 25 -10.65 2.05 2.21
N PHE A 26 -9.47 2.49 2.64
CA PHE A 26 -9.31 3.47 3.71
C PHE A 26 -8.92 4.87 3.23
N ARG A 27 -8.85 5.06 1.91
CA ARG A 27 -8.55 6.33 1.22
C ARG A 27 -7.30 7.03 1.75
N ARG A 28 -6.24 6.25 2.02
CA ARG A 28 -4.98 6.76 2.59
C ARG A 28 -3.81 5.84 2.24
N PRO A 29 -2.56 6.34 2.23
CA PRO A 29 -1.39 5.49 2.08
C PRO A 29 -1.30 4.43 3.18
N THR A 30 -0.82 3.23 2.86
CA THR A 30 -0.65 2.16 3.87
C THR A 30 0.42 2.50 4.91
N LYS A 31 1.31 3.46 4.60
CA LYS A 31 2.23 4.06 5.56
C LYS A 31 1.53 4.53 6.84
N ALA A 32 0.33 5.10 6.74
CA ALA A 32 -0.41 5.56 7.90
C ALA A 32 -0.75 4.43 8.89
N PHE A 33 -0.96 3.20 8.41
CA PHE A 33 -1.17 2.03 9.27
C PHE A 33 0.14 1.51 9.85
N GLN A 34 1.21 1.48 9.06
CA GLN A 34 2.53 1.09 9.53
C GLN A 34 2.98 2.01 10.68
N ASP A 35 2.98 3.33 10.44
CA ASP A 35 3.39 4.34 11.43
C ASP A 35 2.54 4.26 12.70
N ALA A 36 1.25 3.93 12.60
CA ALA A 36 0.39 3.75 13.76
C ALA A 36 0.72 2.48 14.56
N ILE A 37 0.98 1.35 13.88
CA ILE A 37 1.38 0.10 14.54
C ILE A 37 2.74 0.25 15.24
N GLU A 38 3.69 0.97 14.62
CA GLU A 38 5.00 1.26 15.21
C GLU A 38 4.90 2.05 16.53
N GLN A 39 3.86 2.88 16.70
CA GLN A 39 3.60 3.59 17.96
C GLN A 39 3.06 2.68 19.08
N GLY A 40 2.60 1.46 18.75
CA GLY A 40 2.11 0.48 19.72
C GLY A 40 0.83 0.88 20.47
N GLY A 41 0.63 0.29 21.64
CA GLY A 41 -0.50 0.60 22.52
C GLY A 41 -1.87 0.31 21.89
N SER A 42 -2.80 1.27 21.99
CA SER A 42 -4.15 1.14 21.41
C SER A 42 -4.14 1.04 19.88
N ASN A 43 -3.07 1.47 19.21
CA ASN A 43 -2.96 1.38 17.77
C ASN A 43 -2.85 -0.07 17.28
N LEU A 44 -2.40 -1.02 18.12
CA LEU A 44 -2.33 -2.45 17.74
C LEU A 44 -3.72 -3.04 17.40
N ARG A 45 -4.80 -2.38 17.82
CA ARG A 45 -6.18 -2.73 17.42
C ARG A 45 -6.40 -2.64 15.91
N LEU A 46 -5.58 -1.86 15.20
CA LEU A 46 -5.62 -1.76 13.74
C LEU A 46 -5.33 -3.09 13.05
N LEU A 47 -4.57 -4.00 13.67
CA LEU A 47 -4.33 -5.35 13.14
C LEU A 47 -5.61 -6.19 13.01
N LYS A 48 -6.70 -5.82 13.70
CA LYS A 48 -8.00 -6.49 13.58
C LYS A 48 -8.85 -5.92 12.43
N LEU A 49 -8.50 -4.77 11.88
CA LEU A 49 -9.25 -4.17 10.77
C LEU A 49 -9.07 -5.00 9.50
N SER A 50 -10.18 -5.51 8.99
CA SER A 50 -10.17 -6.31 7.77
C SER A 50 -9.75 -5.47 6.57
N GLY A 51 -8.73 -5.93 5.85
CA GLY A 51 -8.20 -5.26 4.66
C GLY A 51 -7.32 -4.03 4.93
N ALA A 52 -6.99 -3.73 6.19
CA ALA A 52 -6.01 -2.70 6.53
C ALA A 52 -4.62 -3.31 6.54
N SER A 53 -3.83 -3.05 5.49
CA SER A 53 -2.44 -3.53 5.44
C SER A 53 -1.54 -2.60 6.24
N PRO A 54 -0.85 -3.10 7.29
CA PRO A 54 0.10 -2.30 8.08
C PRO A 54 1.49 -2.22 7.42
N LEU A 55 1.61 -2.54 6.13
CA LEU A 55 2.86 -2.55 5.39
C LEU A 55 2.88 -1.38 4.41
N GLU A 56 3.85 -0.47 4.53
CA GLU A 56 4.03 0.64 3.59
C GLU A 56 4.26 0.14 2.15
N GLY A 57 3.71 0.86 1.16
CA GLY A 57 3.82 0.52 -0.26
C GLY A 57 2.50 0.59 -1.05
N GLY A 58 1.37 0.88 -0.39
CA GLY A 58 0.08 1.17 -1.04
C GLY A 58 -0.20 2.67 -1.08
N ILE A 59 -0.50 3.22 -2.26
CA ILE A 59 -0.72 4.66 -2.51
C ILE A 59 -2.03 4.87 -3.27
N PRO A 60 -2.99 5.67 -2.75
CA PRO A 60 -4.20 6.02 -3.48
C PRO A 60 -3.88 6.99 -4.63
N ILE A 61 -4.57 6.82 -5.76
CA ILE A 61 -4.49 7.73 -6.91
C ILE A 61 -5.70 8.66 -6.85
N VAL A 62 -5.44 9.96 -6.69
CA VAL A 62 -6.46 11.00 -6.62
C VAL A 62 -6.22 12.01 -7.74
N VAL A 63 -7.23 12.24 -8.57
CA VAL A 63 -7.24 13.20 -9.69
C VAL A 63 -8.49 14.07 -9.56
N ASP A 64 -8.34 15.39 -9.65
CA ASP A 64 -9.43 16.37 -9.47
C ASP A 64 -10.27 16.13 -8.20
N GLY A 65 -9.61 15.77 -7.10
CA GLY A 65 -10.26 15.47 -5.82
C GLY A 65 -11.03 14.14 -5.78
N LYS A 66 -11.01 13.35 -6.86
CA LYS A 66 -11.67 12.04 -6.95
C LYS A 66 -10.65 10.92 -6.80
N LEU A 67 -10.96 9.95 -5.93
CA LEU A 67 -10.20 8.70 -5.82
C LEU A 67 -10.54 7.82 -7.03
N ILE A 68 -9.56 7.60 -7.90
CA ILE A 68 -9.75 6.81 -9.14
C ILE A 68 -9.11 5.41 -9.06
N GLY A 69 -8.35 5.13 -8.00
CA GLY A 69 -7.72 3.82 -7.79
C GLY A 69 -6.59 3.89 -6.78
N SER A 70 -5.68 2.91 -6.86
CA SER A 70 -4.44 2.88 -6.09
C SER A 70 -3.37 2.06 -6.81
N ILE A 71 -2.14 2.17 -6.31
CA ILE A 71 -1.02 1.31 -6.64
C ILE A 71 -0.54 0.66 -5.35
N GLY A 72 -0.26 -0.64 -5.39
CA GLY A 72 0.41 -1.37 -4.33
C GLY A 72 1.66 -2.07 -4.87
N VAL A 73 2.78 -1.92 -4.18
CA VAL A 73 4.06 -2.55 -4.57
C VAL A 73 4.56 -3.42 -3.42
N SER A 74 5.13 -4.57 -3.77
CA SER A 74 5.81 -5.46 -2.85
C SER A 74 6.91 -6.24 -3.55
N GLY A 75 8.05 -6.39 -2.86
CA GLY A 75 9.18 -7.21 -3.33
C GLY A 75 10.53 -6.72 -2.81
N VAL A 76 10.59 -5.48 -2.31
CA VAL A 76 11.78 -4.86 -1.73
C VAL A 76 11.45 -4.31 -0.33
N THR A 77 12.27 -3.41 0.22
CA THR A 77 11.94 -2.76 1.50
C THR A 77 10.67 -1.93 1.38
N SER A 78 9.89 -1.77 2.46
CA SER A 78 8.63 -1.01 2.40
C SER A 78 8.81 0.43 1.90
N GLN A 79 9.94 1.07 2.25
CA GLN A 79 10.27 2.41 1.75
C GLN A 79 10.51 2.42 0.24
N GLN A 80 11.21 1.42 -0.31
CA GLN A 80 11.43 1.30 -1.75
C GLN A 80 10.13 0.93 -2.47
N ASP A 81 9.30 0.06 -1.90
CA ASP A 81 7.96 -0.24 -2.42
C ASP A 81 7.14 1.05 -2.56
N ALA A 82 7.13 1.91 -1.54
CA ALA A 82 6.42 3.18 -1.58
C ALA A 82 7.00 4.17 -2.61
N GLN A 83 8.32 4.22 -2.76
CA GLN A 83 8.96 5.05 -3.81
C GLN A 83 8.49 4.62 -5.21
N ILE A 84 8.47 3.32 -5.50
CA ILE A 84 8.01 2.77 -6.79
C ILE A 84 6.51 3.04 -6.98
N ALA A 85 5.69 2.78 -5.95
CA ALA A 85 4.25 3.02 -6.00
C ALA A 85 3.93 4.50 -6.26
N LYS A 86 4.67 5.40 -5.60
CA LYS A 86 4.54 6.86 -5.77
C LYS A 86 4.95 7.28 -7.17
N ALA A 87 6.05 6.77 -7.72
CA ALA A 87 6.47 7.07 -9.09
C ALA A 87 5.39 6.68 -10.11
N GLY A 88 4.77 5.50 -9.95
CA GLY A 88 3.64 5.08 -10.77
C GLY A 88 2.42 5.99 -10.62
N ALA A 89 2.07 6.37 -9.39
CA ALA A 89 0.89 7.20 -9.13
C ALA A 89 1.06 8.63 -9.62
N ASP A 90 2.28 9.18 -9.54
CA ASP A 90 2.62 10.52 -10.02
C ASP A 90 2.65 10.58 -11.55
N SER A 91 2.82 9.45 -12.27
CA SER A 91 2.73 9.41 -13.73
C SER A 91 1.31 9.55 -14.30
N LEU A 92 0.29 9.52 -13.44
CA LEU A 92 -1.13 9.61 -13.80
C LEU A 92 -1.75 10.98 -13.48
N LYS A 93 -0.94 11.91 -12.96
CA LYS A 93 -1.33 13.28 -12.62
C LYS A 93 -0.78 14.24 -13.67
#